data_AF-A0AAV1Z1B2-F1
#
_entry.id   AF-A0AAV1Z1B2-F1
#
_cell.length_a   1.000
_cell.length_b   1.000
_cell.length_c   1.000
_cell.angle_alpha   90.00
_cell.angle_beta   90.00
_cell.angle_gamma   90.00
#
_symmetry.space_group_name_H-M   'P 1'
#
loop_
_entity.id
_entity.type
_entity.pdbx_description
1 polymer ?
#
loop_
_entity_poly.entity_id
_entity_poly.type
_entity_poly.pdbx_seq_one_letter_code
_entity_poly.pdbx_strand_id
1 'polypeptide(L)'
;MTMAKFEARKNFTGFEREVLIGEIEKYKSAVENKSTKANANNGKTATWMEITRRLNSTPGVHYRRMAQLQGYYQNLKRRESHEEKSRKKN
;
A
#
# COMPACT_ATOMS: atom_id res chain seq x y z
N MET A 1 -6.88 -31.93 17.30
CA MET A 1 -7.31 -31.08 16.16
C MET A 1 -6.99 -29.63 16.48
N THR A 2 -5.90 -29.08 15.96
CA THR A 2 -5.56 -27.67 16.13
C THR A 2 -6.45 -26.83 15.23
N MET A 3 -7.45 -26.18 15.81
CA MET A 3 -8.25 -25.16 15.12
C MET A 3 -7.33 -23.98 14.81
N ALA A 4 -6.88 -23.87 13.56
CA ALA A 4 -6.26 -22.65 13.07
C ALA A 4 -7.31 -21.54 13.16
N LYS A 5 -7.22 -20.75 14.23
CA LYS A 5 -8.02 -19.54 14.46
C LYS A 5 -7.83 -18.66 13.22
N PHE A 6 -8.85 -18.65 12.35
CA PHE A 6 -8.85 -17.78 11.18
C PHE A 6 -8.88 -16.35 11.73
N GLU A 7 -7.72 -15.72 11.88
CA GLU A 7 -7.65 -14.33 12.30
C GLU A 7 -8.50 -13.55 11.31
N ALA A 8 -9.59 -12.95 11.80
CA ALA A 8 -10.46 -12.11 11.00
C ALA A 8 -9.58 -11.13 10.24
N ARG A 9 -9.79 -11.01 8.92
CA ARG A 9 -9.02 -10.10 8.08
C ARG A 9 -9.10 -8.70 8.69
N LYS A 10 -8.03 -8.27 9.34
CA LYS A 10 -7.97 -6.94 9.95
C LYS A 10 -8.03 -5.93 8.82
N ASN A 11 -9.11 -5.16 8.74
CA ASN A 11 -9.20 -4.07 7.78
C ASN A 11 -8.09 -3.05 8.06
N PHE A 12 -7.66 -2.32 7.03
CA PHE A 12 -6.76 -1.18 7.22
C PHE A 12 -7.50 -0.10 8.00
N THR A 13 -6.93 0.33 9.12
CA THR A 13 -7.48 1.45 9.90
C THR A 13 -7.24 2.78 9.17
N GLY A 14 -7.96 3.84 9.56
CA GLY A 14 -7.72 5.19 9.04
C GLY A 14 -6.27 5.65 9.28
N PHE A 15 -5.74 5.36 10.47
CA PHE A 15 -4.36 5.65 10.82
C PHE A 15 -3.34 4.88 9.95
N GLU A 16 -3.54 3.57 9.75
CA GLU A 16 -2.67 2.76 8.87
C GLU A 16 -2.65 3.32 7.44
N ARG A 17 -3.80 3.83 6.97
CA ARG A 17 -3.92 4.47 5.66
C ARG A 17 -3.11 5.76 5.59
N GLU A 18 -3.24 6.65 6.56
CA GLU A 18 -2.52 7.93 6.58
C GLU A 18 -1.01 7.72 6.62
N VAL A 19 -0.54 6.81 7.47
CA VAL A 19 0.88 6.43 7.55
C VAL A 19 1.36 5.85 6.23
N LEU A 20 0.59 4.94 5.62
CA LEU A 20 0.94 4.33 4.34
C LEU A 20 1.03 5.37 3.21
N ILE A 21 0.06 6.27 3.11
CA ILE A 21 0.06 7.32 2.08
C ILE A 21 1.26 8.26 2.29
N GLY A 22 1.51 8.68 3.54
CA GLY A 22 2.65 9.54 3.86
C GLY A 22 4.00 8.91 3.52
N GLU A 23 4.18 7.61 3.77
CA GLU A 23 5.39 6.91 3.35
C GLU A 23 5.46 6.72 1.83
N ILE A 24 4.36 6.37 1.16
CA ILE A 24 4.35 6.23 -0.31
C ILE A 24 4.65 7.57 -0.99
N GLU A 25 4.16 8.69 -0.47
CA GLU A 25 4.38 10.01 -1.06
C GLU A 25 5.86 10.36 -1.15
N LYS A 26 6.65 10.00 -0.12
CA LYS A 26 8.12 10.15 -0.10
C LYS A 26 8.82 9.37 -1.22
N TYR A 27 8.21 8.26 -1.65
CA TYR A 27 8.75 7.38 -2.68
C TYR A 27 7.88 7.33 -3.94
N LYS A 28 6.99 8.30 -4.15
CA LYS A 28 5.96 8.27 -5.21
C LYS A 28 6.56 8.04 -6.59
N SER A 29 7.64 8.75 -6.90
CA SER A 29 8.36 8.63 -8.18
C SER A 29 8.90 7.22 -8.44
N ALA A 30 9.32 6.50 -7.39
CA ALA A 30 9.81 5.13 -7.48
C ALA A 30 8.65 4.12 -7.58
N VAL A 31 7.62 4.28 -6.75
CA VAL A 31 6.44 3.41 -6.71
C VAL A 31 5.62 3.49 -7.99
N GLU A 32 5.44 4.69 -8.55
CA GLU A 32 4.63 4.93 -9.74
C GLU A 32 5.41 4.84 -11.06
N ASN A 33 6.69 4.45 -10.98
CA ASN A 33 7.52 4.29 -12.16
C ASN A 33 6.88 3.28 -13.14
N LYS A 34 6.55 3.71 -14.36
CA LYS A 34 5.92 2.84 -15.38
C LYS A 34 6.92 2.00 -16.17
N SER A 35 8.22 2.15 -15.91
CA SER A 35 9.26 1.38 -16.59
C SER A 35 9.14 -0.12 -16.27
N THR A 36 9.25 -0.93 -17.32
CA THR A 36 9.24 -2.40 -17.30
C THR A 36 10.65 -2.99 -17.25
N LYS A 37 11.70 -2.16 -17.21
CA LYS A 37 13.09 -2.63 -17.08
C LYS A 37 13.26 -3.42 -15.77
N ALA A 38 14.00 -4.53 -15.82
CA ALA A 38 14.25 -5.38 -14.65
C ALA A 38 14.79 -4.59 -13.45
N ASN A 39 15.74 -3.67 -13.67
CA ASN A 39 16.29 -2.80 -12.61
C ASN A 39 15.21 -1.91 -11.98
N ALA A 40 14.26 -1.39 -12.76
CA ALA A 40 13.16 -0.59 -12.25
C ALA A 40 12.17 -1.42 -11.43
N ASN A 41 11.92 -2.67 -11.82
CA ASN A 41 11.10 -3.60 -11.02
C ASN A 41 11.77 -3.96 -9.70
N ASN A 42 13.08 -4.23 -9.70
CA ASN A 42 13.83 -4.47 -8.47
C ASN A 42 13.82 -3.25 -7.55
N GLY A 43 13.96 -2.04 -8.12
CA GLY A 43 13.86 -0.78 -7.38
C GLY A 43 12.50 -0.57 -6.74
N LYS A 44 11.40 -0.87 -7.46
CA LYS A 44 10.03 -0.82 -6.90
C LYS A 44 9.88 -1.79 -5.73
N THR A 45 10.33 -3.03 -5.91
CA THR A 45 10.23 -4.07 -4.87
C THR A 45 11.02 -3.67 -3.63
N ALA A 46 12.25 -3.15 -3.79
CA ALA A 46 13.05 -2.62 -2.69
C ALA A 46 12.35 -1.45 -1.98
N THR A 47 11.78 -0.52 -2.75
CA THR A 47 11.00 0.62 -2.22
C THR A 47 9.80 0.14 -1.41
N TRP A 48 9.05 -0.83 -1.92
CA TRP A 48 7.90 -1.40 -1.23
C TRP A 48 8.31 -2.18 0.03
N MET A 49 9.45 -2.87 0.02
CA MET A 49 9.99 -3.50 1.23
C MET A 49 10.33 -2.47 2.30
N GLU A 50 10.94 -1.35 1.92
CA GLU A 50 11.26 -0.26 2.84
C GLU A 50 10.00 0.35 3.46
N ILE A 51 8.99 0.67 2.64
CA ILE A 51 7.69 1.16 3.11
C ILE A 51 7.04 0.15 4.06
N THR A 52 7.07 -1.13 3.72
CA THR A 52 6.52 -2.21 4.56
C THR A 52 7.23 -2.27 5.91
N ARG A 53 8.56 -2.17 5.91
CA ARG A 53 9.37 -2.15 7.13
C ARG A 53 8.99 -0.97 8.01
N ARG A 54 8.98 0.24 7.46
CA ARG A 54 8.65 1.47 8.19
C ARG A 54 7.25 1.47 8.77
N LEU A 55 6.28 1.02 7.99
CA LEU A 55 4.90 0.86 8.46
C LEU A 55 4.87 -0.12 9.63
N ASN A 56 5.40 -1.33 9.46
CA ASN A 56 5.40 -2.34 10.53
C ASN A 56 6.21 -1.93 11.78
N SER A 57 7.16 -1.00 11.66
CA SER A 57 7.90 -0.41 12.78
C SER A 57 7.13 0.71 13.49
N THR A 58 6.00 1.18 12.93
CA THR A 58 5.18 2.24 13.53
C THR A 58 4.33 1.67 14.66
N PRO A 59 4.36 2.24 15.87
CA PRO A 59 3.50 1.79 16.96
C PRO A 59 2.02 2.02 16.61
N GLY A 60 1.17 1.04 16.93
CA GLY A 60 -0.28 1.13 16.69
C GLY A 60 -0.74 0.70 15.30
N VAL A 61 0.17 0.26 14.42
CA VAL A 61 -0.23 -0.43 13.19
C VAL A 61 -0.19 -1.95 13.35
N HIS A 62 -0.93 -2.66 12.52
CA HIS A 62 -0.83 -4.10 12.45
C HIS A 62 0.28 -4.51 11.50
N TYR A 63 0.86 -5.69 11.72
CA TYR A 63 1.79 -6.27 10.78
C TYR A 63 1.12 -6.51 9.42
N ARG A 64 1.65 -5.89 8.36
CA ARG A 64 1.20 -6.07 6.98
C ARG A 64 2.31 -6.63 6.11
N ARG A 65 1.95 -7.50 5.18
CA ARG A 65 2.85 -7.96 4.11
C ARG A 65 2.88 -6.94 2.97
N MET A 66 4.01 -6.87 2.29
CA MET A 66 4.20 -6.00 1.12
C MET A 66 3.07 -6.12 0.08
N ALA A 67 2.67 -7.36 -0.27
CA ALA A 67 1.59 -7.60 -1.23
C ALA A 67 0.24 -7.02 -0.78
N GLN A 68 -0.03 -6.97 0.54
CA GLN A 68 -1.25 -6.36 1.08
C GLN A 68 -1.22 -4.85 0.94
N LEU A 69 -0.07 -4.21 1.22
CA LEU A 69 0.13 -2.77 1.05
C LEU A 69 0.01 -2.36 -0.42
N GLN A 70 0.64 -3.11 -1.32
CA GLN A 70 0.56 -2.90 -2.76
C GLN A 70 -0.88 -3.00 -3.27
N GLY A 71 -1.59 -4.08 -2.91
CA GLY A 71 -2.99 -4.26 -3.31
C GLY A 71 -3.90 -3.18 -2.74
N TYR A 72 -3.68 -2.78 -1.48
CA TYR A 72 -4.43 -1.71 -0.85
C TYR A 72 -4.24 -0.37 -1.57
N TYR A 73 -2.99 0.01 -1.85
CA TYR A 73 -2.68 1.26 -2.55
C TYR A 73 -3.21 1.28 -3.99
N GLN A 74 -3.13 0.16 -4.71
CA GLN A 74 -3.72 0.07 -6.05
C GLN A 74 -5.24 0.24 -6.02
N ASN A 75 -5.91 -0.37 -5.03
CA ASN A 75 -7.35 -0.20 -4.84
C ASN A 75 -7.70 1.24 -4.45
N LEU A 76 -6.88 1.89 -3.62
CA LEU A 76 -7.03 3.30 -3.28
C LEU A 76 -6.99 4.18 -4.54
N LYS A 77 -5.93 4.05 -5.35
CA LYS A 77 -5.79 4.78 -6.61
C LYS A 77 -6.95 4.56 -7.58
N ARG A 78 -7.44 3.31 -7.68
CA ARG A 78 -8.60 3.01 -8.53
C ARG A 78 -9.84 3.75 -8.07
N ARG A 79 -10.09 3.78 -6.75
CA ARG A 79 -11.22 4.51 -6.15
C ARG A 79 -11.09 6.01 -6.36
N GLU A 80 -9.92 6.60 -6.11
CA GLU A 80 -9.66 8.03 -6.35
C GLU A 80 -9.86 8.39 -7.83
N SER A 81 -9.38 7.54 -8.75
CA SER A 81 -9.57 7.79 -10.19
C SER A 81 -11.03 7.70 -10.63
N HIS A 82 -11.85 6.90 -9.94
CA HIS A 82 -13.28 6.79 -10.23
C HIS A 82 -14.02 8.02 -9.70
N GLU A 83 -13.72 8.43 -8.47
CA GLU A 83 -14.32 9.60 -7.83
C GLU A 83 -13.98 10.91 -8.55
N GLU A 84 -12.73 11.06 -9.02
CA GLU A 84 -12.34 12.23 -9.80
C GLU A 84 -13.04 12.30 -11.17
N LYS A 85 -13.25 11.14 -11.83
CA LYS A 85 -14.05 11.07 -13.07
C LYS A 85 -15.51 11.40 -12.82
N SER A 86 -16.06 11.01 -11.67
CA SER A 86 -17.43 11.35 -11.26
C SER A 86 -17.59 12.86 -10.99
N ARG A 87 -16.59 13.53 -10.39
CA ARG A 87 -16.61 14.98 -10.14
C ARG A 87 -16.48 15.84 -11.40
N LYS A 88 -15.71 15.40 -12.40
CA LYS A 88 -15.55 16.12 -13.68
C LYS A 88 -16.75 16.04 -14.63
N LYS A 89 -17.78 15.27 -14.27
CA LYS A 89 -19.00 15.08 -15.08
C LYS A 89 -20.17 15.97 -14.63
N ASN A 90 -19.94 16.92 -13.72
CA ASN A 90 -20.98 17.79 -13.17
C ASN A 90 -20.68 19.26 -13.43
#